data_AF-A0A8T7DVX3-F1
#
_entry.id   AF-A0A8T7DVX3-F1
#
_cell.length_a   1.000
_cell.length_b   1.000
_cell.length_c   1.000
_cell.angle_alpha   90.00
_cell.angle_beta   90.00
_cell.angle_gamma   90.00
#
_symmetry.space_group_name_H-M   'P 1'
#
loop_
_entity.id
_entity.type
_entity.pdbx_description
1 polymer ?
#
loop_
_entity_poly.entity_id
_entity_poly.type
_entity_poly.pdbx_seq_one_letter_code
_entity_poly.pdbx_strand_id
1 'polypeptide(L)' 'MSTDAVDQGKRRFLTAATTVVGAVGAGFVAVPFLASWMPSERAKNAGAPVEADISKLEEGRMMIV' A
#
# COMPACT_ATOMS: atom_id res chain seq x y z
N MET A 1 8.58 14.37 47.97
CA MET A 1 7.69 13.83 46.93
C MET A 1 6.51 14.77 46.82
N SER A 2 6.41 15.55 45.73
CA SER A 2 5.31 16.51 45.55
C SER A 2 3.98 15.76 45.66
N THR A 3 3.17 16.14 46.64
CA THR A 3 1.87 15.50 46.93
C THR A 3 0.76 16.20 46.16
N ASP A 4 1.01 16.48 44.87
CA ASP A 4 -0.01 17.03 43.99
C ASP A 4 -0.97 15.89 43.62
N ALA A 5 -2.26 16.11 43.87
CA ALA A 5 -3.29 15.16 43.47
C ALA A 5 -3.16 14.88 41.96
N VAL A 6 -3.11 13.59 41.59
CA VAL A 6 -2.93 13.18 40.20
C VAL A 6 -4.07 13.70 39.33
N ASP A 7 -3.74 14.53 38.36
CA ASP A 7 -4.69 15.05 37.37
C ASP A 7 -5.07 13.94 36.37
N GLN A 8 -6.23 13.33 36.61
CA GLN A 8 -6.74 12.26 35.75
C GLN A 8 -7.09 12.75 34.34
N GLY A 9 -7.45 14.02 34.18
CA GLY A 9 -7.76 14.64 32.89
C GLY A 9 -6.52 14.72 32.01
N LYS A 10 -5.42 15.26 32.55
CA LYS A 10 -4.12 15.29 31.85
C LYS A 10 -3.62 13.89 31.50
N ARG A 11 -3.75 12.93 32.42
CA ARG A 11 -3.35 11.54 32.17
C ARG A 11 -4.15 10.93 31.01
N ARG A 12 -5.47 11.10 31.00
CA ARG A 12 -6.32 10.60 29.91
C ARG A 12 -5.99 11.27 28.59
N PHE A 13 -5.78 12.59 28.60
CA PHE A 13 -5.40 13.35 27.41
C PHE A 13 -4.09 12.84 26.81
N LEU A 14 -3.03 12.72 27.62
CA LEU A 14 -1.73 12.24 27.15
C LEU A 14 -1.83 10.81 26.62
N THR A 15 -2.57 9.94 27.31
CA THR A 15 -2.80 8.56 26.84
C THR A 15 -3.48 8.56 25.46
N ALA A 16 -4.57 9.34 25.31
CA ALA A 16 -5.29 9.44 24.05
C ALA A 16 -4.40 10.01 22.92
N ALA A 17 -3.67 11.09 23.21
CA ALA A 17 -2.78 11.71 22.25
C ALA A 17 -1.69 10.74 21.76
N THR A 18 -1.01 10.03 22.69
CA THR A 18 0.00 9.03 22.34
C THR A 18 -0.59 7.89 21.52
N THR A 19 -1.79 7.41 21.88
CA THR A 19 -2.45 6.33 21.10
C THR A 19 -2.80 6.75 19.68
N VAL A 20 -3.29 7.98 19.48
CA VAL A 20 -3.64 8.49 18.15
C VAL A 20 -2.40 8.63 17.28
N VAL A 21 -1.35 9.27 17.80
CA VAL A 21 -0.09 9.44 17.07
C VAL A 21 0.52 8.07 16.74
N GLY A 22 0.51 7.13 17.68
CA GLY A 22 0.99 5.77 17.45
C GLY A 22 0.20 5.03 16.36
N ALA A 23 -1.13 5.13 16.37
CA ALA A 23 -1.99 4.51 15.36
C ALA A 23 -1.76 5.10 13.97
N VAL A 24 -1.63 6.43 13.87
CA VAL A 24 -1.30 7.11 12.61
C VAL A 24 0.05 6.62 12.09
N GLY A 25 1.08 6.62 12.93
CA GLY A 25 2.42 6.14 12.56
C GLY A 25 2.41 4.68 12.08
N ALA A 26 1.71 3.80 12.78
CA ALA A 26 1.55 2.40 12.39
C ALA A 26 0.86 2.25 11.02
N GLY A 27 -0.17 3.06 10.76
CA GLY A 27 -0.84 3.13 9.46
C GLY A 27 0.12 3.53 8.33
N PHE A 28 0.89 4.60 8.52
CA PHE A 28 1.89 5.05 7.53
C PHE A 28 2.94 3.98 7.23
N VAL A 29 3.39 3.25 8.24
CA VAL A 29 4.33 2.14 8.04
C VAL A 29 3.67 0.99 7.29
N ALA A 30 2.42 0.65 7.62
CA ALA A 30 1.71 -0.48 6.99
C ALA A 30 1.41 -0.26 5.50
N VAL A 31 1.11 0.97 5.08
CA VAL A 31 0.73 1.32 3.69
C VAL A 31 1.70 0.80 2.62
N PRO A 32 3.02 1.09 2.66
CA PRO A 32 3.95 0.60 1.63
C PRO A 32 4.08 -0.93 1.61
N PHE A 33 3.93 -1.63 2.74
CA PHE A 33 3.96 -3.08 2.76
C PHE A 33 2.72 -3.68 2.09
N LEU A 34 1.53 -3.12 2.34
CA LEU A 34 0.31 -3.55 1.64
C LEU A 34 0.39 -3.22 0.14
N ALA A 35 0.92 -2.05 -0.21
CA ALA A 35 1.13 -1.67 -1.61
C ALA A 35 2.11 -2.62 -2.32
N SER A 36 3.08 -3.21 -1.60
CA SER A 36 4.03 -4.17 -2.18
C SER A 36 3.40 -5.47 -2.69
N TRP A 37 2.19 -5.81 -2.25
CA TRP A 37 1.43 -6.95 -2.77
C TRP A 37 0.69 -6.64 -4.08
N MET A 38 0.60 -5.38 -4.48
CA MET A 38 0.00 -4.99 -5.75
C MET A 38 0.95 -5.33 -6.92
N PRO A 39 0.43 -5.52 -8.14
CA PRO A 39 1.26 -5.75 -9.31
C PRO A 39 2.29 -4.64 -9.50
N SER A 40 3.55 -5.03 -9.73
CA SER A 40 4.62 -4.08 -10.00
C SER A 40 4.35 -3.28 -11.29
N GLU A 41 4.97 -2.10 -11.41
CA GLU A 41 4.87 -1.29 -12.64
C GLU A 41 5.31 -2.06 -13.89
N ARG A 42 6.29 -2.97 -13.77
CA ARG A 42 6.67 -3.88 -14.86
C ARG A 42 5.54 -4.80 -15.27
N ALA A 43 4.81 -5.37 -14.30
CA ALA A 43 3.67 -6.24 -14.57
C ALA A 43 2.50 -5.46 -15.17
N LYS A 44 2.26 -4.23 -14.72
CA LYS A 44 1.26 -3.33 -15.34
C LYS A 44 1.66 -2.97 -16.78
N ASN A 45 2.93 -2.65 -17.01
CA ASN A 45 3.45 -2.31 -18.33
C ASN A 45 3.50 -3.50 -19.28
N ALA A 46 3.70 -4.72 -18.78
CA ALA A 46 3.65 -5.95 -19.60
C ALA A 46 2.25 -6.23 -20.17
N GLY A 47 1.19 -5.69 -19.54
CA GLY A 47 -0.17 -5.70 -20.07
C GLY A 47 -0.49 -4.55 -21.03
N ALA A 48 0.48 -3.68 -21.36
CA ALA A 48 0.26 -2.62 -22.33
C ALA A 48 0.02 -3.21 -23.74
N PRO A 49 -0.70 -2.49 -24.63
CA PRO A 49 -0.91 -2.93 -26.00
C PRO A 49 0.42 -3.21 -26.71
N VAL A 50 0.54 -4.42 -27.27
CA VAL A 50 1.67 -4.84 -28.10
C VAL A 50 1.20 -5.05 -29.53
N GLU A 51 1.98 -4.58 -30.49
CA GLU A 51 1.73 -4.83 -31.92
C GLU A 51 2.18 -6.25 -32.27
N ALA A 52 1.26 -7.06 -32.82
CA ALA A 52 1.56 -8.38 -33.36
C ALA A 52 1.58 -8.33 -34.89
N ASP A 53 2.73 -8.61 -35.51
CA ASP A 53 2.86 -8.69 -36.97
C ASP A 53 2.27 -10.00 -37.50
N ILE A 54 1.17 -9.88 -38.25
CA ILE A 54 0.43 -11.01 -38.85
C ILE A 54 0.83 -11.29 -40.30
N SER A 55 1.80 -10.56 -40.87
CA SER A 55 2.17 -10.66 -42.30
C SER A 55 2.69 -12.05 -42.71
N LYS A 56 3.14 -12.85 -41.75
CA LYS A 56 3.70 -14.18 -41.96
C LYS A 56 2.72 -15.33 -41.67
N LEU A 57 1.45 -15.02 -41.37
CA LEU A 57 0.43 -16.04 -41.11
C LEU A 57 -0.18 -16.58 -42.40
N GLU A 58 -0.08 -17.90 -42.57
CA GLU A 58 -0.71 -18.63 -43.67
C GLU A 58 -2.16 -19.03 -43.30
N GLU A 59 -3.00 -19.28 -44.31
CA GLU A 59 -4.38 -19.70 -44.10
C GLU A 59 -4.47 -21.00 -43.28
N GLY A 60 -5.40 -21.03 -42.33
CA GLY A 60 -5.59 -22.16 -41.42
C GLY A 60 -4.64 -22.20 -40.22
N ARG A 61 -3.68 -21.26 -40.09
CA ARG A 61 -2.80 -21.17 -38.91
C ARG A 61 -3.37 -20.25 -37.84
N MET A 62 -3.09 -20.60 -36.58
CA MET A 62 -3.42 -19.80 -35.40
C MET A 62 -2.13 -19.25 -34.78
N MET A 63 -2.13 -17.95 -34.48
CA MET A 63 -1.10 -17.30 -33.68
C MET A 63 -1.60 -17.16 -32.23
N ILE A 64 -0.77 -17.49 -31.26
CA ILE A 64 -1.01 -17.21 -29.83
C ILE A 64 -0.08 -16.06 -29.45
N VAL A 65 -0.66 -14.96 -28.95
CA VAL A 65 0.01 -13.72 -28.56
C VAL A 65 0.02 -13.60 -27.04
#